data_AF-A0A662VLL3-F1
#
_entry.id   AF-A0A662VLL3-F1
#
_cell.length_a   1.000
_cell.length_b   1.000
_cell.length_c   1.000
_cell.angle_alpha   90.00
_cell.angle_beta   90.00
_cell.angle_gamma   90.00
#
_symmetry.space_group_name_H-M   'P 1'
#
loop_
_entity.id
_entity.type
_entity.pdbx_description
1 polymer ?
#
loop_
_entity_poly.entity_id
_entity_poly.type
_entity_poly.pdbx_seq_one_letter_code
_entity_poly.pdbx_strand_id
1 'polypeptide(L)'
;MWEIVFRRDEVVIRTSSVMPIVGDKLIEERIDYKDLSSKKLEMVVKSIEKRESGEDWEVVIVAESLKELTEIDTSQKYRDDSGKDMIEIEIRGESYIKYGAIPIPAEYRDLFPGYKEKFVLETDVGEIVTYVTSGSRNTKVGDPEGGRYIKKGLNKWFEAHKELKPGSKVIIEVLELKKRYRLKVKE
;
A
#
# COMPACT_ATOMS: atom_id res chain seq x y z
N MET A 1 26.98 0.80 5.32
CA MET A 1 26.55 1.61 6.48
C MET A 1 25.98 2.91 5.95
N TRP A 2 24.89 3.38 6.55
CA TRP A 2 24.19 4.59 6.12
C TRP A 2 24.35 5.69 7.17
N GLU A 3 24.66 6.91 6.75
CA GLU A 3 24.56 8.10 7.59
C GLU A 3 23.53 9.04 6.98
N ILE A 4 22.60 9.54 7.80
CA ILE A 4 21.69 10.63 7.43
C ILE A 4 22.11 11.85 8.23
N VAL A 5 22.52 12.90 7.53
CA VAL A 5 23.11 14.11 8.10
C VAL A 5 22.13 15.24 7.92
N PHE A 6 21.58 15.72 9.03
CA PHE A 6 20.71 16.88 9.08
C PHE A 6 21.56 18.13 9.27
N ARG A 7 21.50 19.01 8.27
CA ARG A 7 22.14 20.33 8.26
C ARG A 7 21.08 21.42 8.39
N ARG A 8 21.52 22.66 8.48
CA ARG A 8 20.60 23.80 8.56
C ARG A 8 19.58 23.85 7.41
N ASP A 9 20.02 23.59 6.19
CA ASP A 9 19.20 23.82 4.97
C ASP A 9 18.95 22.55 4.14
N GLU A 10 19.60 21.43 4.45
CA GLU A 10 19.50 20.19 3.67
C GLU A 10 19.62 18.94 4.55
N VAL A 11 19.19 17.80 3.99
CA VAL A 11 19.48 16.47 4.49
C VAL A 11 20.40 15.76 3.50
N VAL A 12 21.48 15.16 4.00
CA VAL A 12 22.42 14.38 3.17
C VAL A 12 22.38 12.93 3.58
N ILE A 13 22.13 12.03 2.63
CA ILE A 13 22.23 10.58 2.82
C ILE A 13 23.59 10.14 2.29
N ARG A 14 24.42 9.59 3.16
CA ARG A 14 25.73 9.02 2.83
C ARG A 14 25.67 7.51 2.88
N THR A 15 26.18 6.89 1.82
CA THR A 15 26.32 5.44 1.72
C THR A 15 27.77 5.10 1.46
N SER A 16 28.37 4.31 2.34
CA SER A 16 29.66 3.68 2.06
C SER A 16 29.44 2.29 1.49
N SER A 17 29.92 2.08 0.26
CA SER A 17 29.94 0.78 -0.41
C SER A 17 31.38 0.35 -0.65
N VAL A 18 31.74 -0.82 -0.11
CA VAL A 18 33.05 -1.45 -0.32
C VAL A 18 32.96 -2.26 -1.61
N MET A 19 33.62 -1.80 -2.67
CA MET A 19 33.68 -2.54 -3.94
C MET A 19 35.00 -3.31 -4.05
N PRO A 20 34.99 -4.61 -4.45
CA PRO A 20 36.18 -5.47 -4.42
C PRO A 20 37.37 -5.00 -5.28
N ILE A 21 37.14 -4.09 -6.24
CA ILE A 21 38.15 -3.69 -7.25
C ILE A 21 38.53 -2.21 -7.14
N VAL A 22 37.65 -1.35 -6.61
CA VAL A 22 37.76 0.12 -6.73
C VAL A 22 38.09 0.80 -5.40
N GLY A 23 38.08 0.06 -4.28
CA GLY A 23 38.21 0.63 -2.94
C GLY A 23 36.90 1.20 -2.41
N ASP A 24 36.98 1.93 -1.29
CA ASP A 24 35.82 2.52 -0.64
C ASP A 24 35.25 3.67 -1.49
N LYS A 25 33.99 3.55 -1.90
CA LYS A 25 33.27 4.61 -2.61
C LYS A 25 32.18 5.17 -1.70
N LEU A 26 32.32 6.46 -1.35
CA LEU A 26 31.27 7.22 -0.67
C LEU A 26 30.31 7.77 -1.73
N ILE A 27 29.03 7.44 -1.59
CA ILE A 27 27.95 8.01 -2.39
C ILE A 27 27.19 8.96 -1.47
N GLU A 28 27.05 10.22 -1.90
CA GLU A 28 26.24 11.22 -1.21
C GLU A 28 25.03 11.60 -2.06
N GLU A 29 23.85 11.52 -1.48
CA GLU A 29 22.60 12.05 -2.04
C GLU A 29 22.17 13.24 -1.18
N ARG A 30 21.84 14.37 -1.81
CA ARG A 30 21.38 15.58 -1.14
C ARG A 30 19.88 15.76 -1.38
N ILE A 31 19.15 16.01 -0.31
CA ILE A 31 17.70 16.10 -0.30
C ILE A 31 17.31 17.42 0.40
N ASP A 32 16.50 18.23 -0.27
CA ASP A 32 15.89 19.42 0.33
C ASP A 32 14.82 18.99 1.36
N TYR A 33 14.73 19.69 2.48
CA TYR A 33 13.73 19.41 3.52
C TYR A 33 12.30 19.36 2.99
N LYS A 34 11.96 20.18 2.00
CA LYS A 34 10.63 20.19 1.39
C LYS A 34 10.30 18.86 0.70
N ASP A 35 11.32 18.19 0.16
CA ASP A 35 11.20 16.94 -0.58
C ASP A 35 11.29 15.72 0.35
N LEU A 36 11.77 15.90 1.60
CA LEU A 36 11.88 14.82 2.58
C LEU A 36 10.52 14.18 2.92
N SER A 37 9.44 14.97 2.95
CA SER A 37 8.09 14.47 3.21
C SER A 37 7.53 13.56 2.10
N SER A 38 8.07 13.67 0.88
CA SER A 38 7.66 12.86 -0.27
C SER A 38 8.30 11.47 -0.28
N LYS A 39 9.46 11.33 0.40
CA LYS A 39 10.14 10.04 0.57
C LYS A 39 9.73 9.41 1.89
N LYS A 40 8.96 8.32 1.83
CA LYS A 40 8.73 7.47 3.00
C LYS A 40 10.00 6.66 3.21
N LEU A 41 10.71 6.89 4.32
CA LEU A 41 11.92 6.17 4.67
C LEU A 41 11.68 5.37 5.96
N GLU A 42 12.04 4.09 5.94
CA GLU A 42 12.14 3.28 7.15
C GLU A 42 13.62 3.05 7.45
N MET A 43 14.02 3.27 8.70
CA MET A 43 15.42 3.12 9.12
C MET A 43 15.53 2.45 10.48
N VAL A 44 16.55 1.61 10.62
CA VAL A 44 16.97 1.06 11.92
C VAL A 44 18.12 1.91 12.43
N VAL A 45 17.82 2.79 13.38
CA VAL A 45 18.78 3.73 13.96
C VAL A 45 19.72 2.99 14.90
N LYS A 46 21.02 3.15 14.68
CA LYS A 46 22.09 2.63 15.54
C LYS A 46 22.51 3.65 16.59
N SER A 47 22.76 4.88 16.15
CA SER A 47 23.14 6.00 17.01
C SER A 47 22.65 7.31 16.41
N ILE A 48 22.51 8.30 17.28
CA ILE A 48 22.26 9.69 16.91
C ILE A 48 23.37 10.50 17.57
N GLU A 49 24.11 11.23 16.75
CA GLU A 49 25.29 11.98 17.15
C GLU A 49 25.13 13.44 16.77
N LYS A 50 25.61 14.34 17.63
CA LYS A 50 25.83 15.74 17.25
C LYS A 50 27.29 15.89 16.88
N ARG A 51 27.58 16.42 15.68
CA ARG A 51 28.95 16.72 15.23
C ARG A 51 29.07 18.22 15.01
N GLU A 52 30.17 18.80 15.48
CA GLU A 52 30.52 20.18 15.16
C GLU A 52 31.21 20.24 13.80
N SER A 53 30.78 21.15 12.95
CA SER A 53 31.28 21.34 11.59
C SER A 53 31.50 22.83 11.35
N GLY A 54 32.69 23.32 11.73
CA GLY A 54 33.01 24.74 11.70
C GLY A 54 32.18 25.53 12.73
N GLU A 55 31.44 26.53 12.27
CA GLU A 55 30.53 27.35 13.11
C GLU A 55 29.13 26.74 13.28
N ASP A 56 28.84 25.65 12.57
CA ASP A 56 27.55 24.97 12.59
C ASP A 56 27.65 23.62 13.31
N TRP A 57 26.49 23.05 13.64
CA TRP A 57 26.37 21.67 14.11
C TRP A 57 25.49 20.87 13.18
N GLU A 58 25.84 19.59 13.02
CA GLU A 58 25.09 18.61 12.26
C GLU A 58 24.53 17.56 13.23
N VAL A 59 23.33 17.07 12.95
CA VAL A 59 22.82 15.83 13.58
C VAL A 59 23.03 14.69 12.60
N VAL A 60 23.80 13.70 13.02
CA VAL A 60 24.11 12.50 12.25
C VAL A 60 23.34 11.34 12.83
N ILE A 61 22.45 10.77 12.03
CA ILE A 61 21.79 9.50 12.35
C ILE A 61 22.57 8.40 11.63
N VAL A 62 23.21 7.53 12.40
CA VAL A 62 23.86 6.33 11.86
C VAL A 62 22.83 5.22 11.82
N ALA A 63 22.55 4.69 10.64
CA ALA A 63 21.57 3.63 10.45
C ALA A 63 22.25 2.32 10.03
N GLU A 64 21.81 1.21 10.63
CA GLU A 64 22.22 -0.14 10.21
C GLU A 64 21.58 -0.52 8.88
N SER A 65 20.33 -0.10 8.69
CA SER A 65 19.61 -0.24 7.44
C SER A 65 18.82 1.04 7.15
N LEU A 66 18.80 1.40 5.87
CA LEU A 66 17.92 2.42 5.32
C LEU A 66 17.16 1.75 4.17
N LYS A 67 15.83 1.78 4.26
CA LYS A 67 14.95 1.31 3.20
C LYS A 67 14.12 2.50 2.76
N GLU A 68 14.32 2.91 1.51
CA GLU A 68 13.27 3.70 0.87
C GLU A 68 12.04 2.81 0.84
N LEU A 69 11.01 3.22 1.58
CA LEU A 69 9.67 2.71 1.34
C LEU A 69 9.27 3.33 0.01
N THR A 70 9.81 2.77 -1.09
CA THR A 70 9.09 2.75 -2.35
C THR A 70 7.69 2.32 -1.96
N GLU A 71 6.68 3.13 -2.26
CA GLU A 71 5.30 2.77 -2.00
C GLU A 71 5.14 1.28 -2.27
N ILE A 72 4.84 0.55 -1.19
CA ILE A 72 4.76 -0.90 -1.09
C ILE A 72 4.38 -1.48 -2.45
N ASP A 73 5.33 -2.06 -3.22
CA ASP A 73 5.13 -2.68 -4.54
C ASP A 73 3.70 -2.51 -5.08
N THR A 74 3.34 -1.26 -5.43
CA THR A 74 1.97 -0.83 -5.73
C THR A 74 1.67 -1.07 -7.21
N SER A 75 2.15 -2.18 -7.76
CA SER A 75 1.85 -2.61 -9.12
C SER A 75 0.34 -2.87 -9.37
N GLN A 76 -0.54 -2.54 -8.40
CA GLN A 76 -2.00 -2.70 -8.47
C GLN A 76 -2.83 -1.53 -7.85
N LYS A 77 -2.22 -0.42 -7.37
CA LYS A 77 -2.96 0.84 -7.06
C LYS A 77 -2.76 1.83 -8.21
N TYR A 78 -3.81 2.08 -8.98
CA TYR A 78 -3.80 3.12 -10.02
C TYR A 78 -4.63 4.30 -9.54
N ARG A 79 -4.20 5.53 -9.86
CA ARG A 79 -5.12 6.67 -9.89
C ARG A 79 -5.62 6.81 -11.31
N ASP A 80 -6.92 6.91 -11.51
CA ASP A 80 -7.43 7.27 -12.85
C ASP A 80 -7.09 8.73 -13.21
N ASP A 81 -7.37 9.13 -14.43
CA ASP A 81 -7.15 10.51 -14.92
C ASP A 81 -7.92 11.56 -14.09
N SER A 82 -8.86 11.14 -13.23
CA SER A 82 -9.61 11.97 -12.29
C SER A 82 -9.05 11.98 -10.86
N GLY A 83 -7.95 11.25 -10.62
CA GLY A 83 -7.25 11.18 -9.33
C GLY A 83 -7.87 10.20 -8.32
N LYS A 84 -8.81 9.33 -8.73
CA LYS A 84 -9.47 8.38 -7.83
C LYS A 84 -8.66 7.09 -7.67
N ASP A 85 -8.62 6.58 -6.44
CA ASP A 85 -7.96 5.31 -6.14
C ASP A 85 -8.71 4.14 -6.78
N MET A 86 -7.99 3.38 -7.62
CA MET A 86 -8.44 2.15 -8.25
C MET A 86 -7.59 0.98 -7.78
N ILE A 87 -8.26 -0.11 -7.47
CA ILE A 87 -7.68 -1.33 -6.94
C ILE A 87 -7.92 -2.44 -7.95
N GLU A 88 -6.85 -3.00 -8.49
CA GLU A 88 -6.94 -4.19 -9.33
C GLU A 88 -6.86 -5.45 -8.47
N ILE A 89 -7.81 -6.36 -8.64
CA ILE A 89 -7.87 -7.62 -7.90
C ILE A 89 -7.98 -8.78 -8.87
N GLU A 90 -7.07 -9.74 -8.72
CA GLU A 90 -7.11 -10.99 -9.48
C GLU A 90 -8.00 -12.04 -8.78
N ILE A 91 -8.89 -12.66 -9.55
CA ILE A 91 -9.72 -13.79 -9.11
C ILE A 91 -8.91 -15.07 -9.29
N ARG A 92 -8.14 -15.47 -8.28
CA ARG A 92 -7.14 -16.56 -8.40
C ARG A 92 -7.67 -17.99 -8.47
N GLY A 93 -8.97 -18.23 -8.27
CA GLY A 93 -9.50 -19.59 -8.15
C GLY A 93 -11.01 -19.68 -8.26
N GLU A 94 -11.50 -20.86 -8.67
CA GLU A 94 -12.92 -21.10 -8.91
C GLU A 94 -13.78 -20.94 -7.66
N SER A 95 -13.21 -21.15 -6.47
CA SER A 95 -13.92 -20.97 -5.20
C SER A 95 -14.41 -19.53 -5.01
N TYR A 96 -13.67 -18.54 -5.49
CA TYR A 96 -14.07 -17.12 -5.42
C TYR A 96 -15.33 -16.87 -6.25
N ILE A 97 -15.38 -17.42 -7.45
CA ILE A 97 -16.52 -17.31 -8.37
C ILE A 97 -17.72 -18.07 -7.78
N LYS A 98 -17.51 -19.35 -7.39
CA LYS A 98 -18.56 -20.24 -6.86
C LYS A 98 -19.22 -19.69 -5.58
N TYR A 99 -18.45 -19.05 -4.71
CA TYR A 99 -18.95 -18.56 -3.42
C TYR A 99 -19.20 -17.05 -3.39
N GLY A 100 -19.06 -16.36 -4.54
CA GLY A 100 -19.25 -14.92 -4.67
C GLY A 100 -18.38 -14.14 -3.69
N ALA A 101 -17.07 -14.32 -3.78
CA ALA A 101 -16.10 -13.69 -2.89
C ALA A 101 -14.99 -13.03 -3.70
N ILE A 102 -14.69 -11.76 -3.39
CA ILE A 102 -13.57 -11.04 -3.97
C ILE A 102 -12.49 -10.93 -2.88
N PRO A 103 -11.26 -11.46 -3.09
CA PRO A 103 -10.18 -11.34 -2.12
C PRO A 103 -9.73 -9.90 -1.99
N ILE A 104 -9.45 -9.47 -0.76
CA ILE A 104 -8.84 -8.17 -0.47
C ILE A 104 -7.37 -8.44 -0.09
N PRO A 105 -6.41 -8.07 -0.96
CA PRO A 105 -4.99 -8.05 -0.62
C PRO A 105 -4.73 -7.22 0.65
N ALA A 106 -3.71 -7.60 1.42
CA ALA A 106 -3.45 -6.99 2.73
C ALA A 106 -3.17 -5.48 2.61
N GLU A 107 -2.48 -5.09 1.55
CA GLU A 107 -2.12 -3.73 1.16
C GLU A 107 -3.31 -2.82 0.85
N TYR A 108 -4.51 -3.38 0.69
CA TYR A 108 -5.74 -2.64 0.36
C TYR A 108 -6.78 -2.63 1.46
N ARG A 109 -6.53 -3.30 2.59
CA ARG A 109 -7.51 -3.39 3.69
C ARG A 109 -7.85 -2.03 4.28
N ASP A 110 -6.90 -1.10 4.31
CA ASP A 110 -7.06 0.27 4.78
C ASP A 110 -8.10 1.07 3.97
N LEU A 111 -8.28 0.72 2.70
CA LEU A 111 -9.25 1.34 1.79
C LEU A 111 -10.68 0.84 2.00
N PHE A 112 -10.88 -0.30 2.66
CA PHE A 112 -12.20 -0.89 2.90
C PHE A 112 -12.69 -0.66 4.34
N PRO A 113 -14.01 -0.80 4.60
CA PRO A 113 -14.53 -0.82 5.96
C PRO A 113 -13.99 -2.01 6.74
N GLY A 114 -14.00 -1.90 8.06
CA GLY A 114 -13.56 -2.99 8.92
C GLY A 114 -14.49 -4.20 8.85
N TYR A 115 -14.07 -5.28 9.51
CA TYR A 115 -14.79 -6.55 9.53
C TYR A 115 -16.30 -6.39 9.77
N LYS A 116 -17.13 -6.95 8.88
CA LYS A 116 -18.61 -6.93 8.93
C LYS A 116 -19.26 -5.54 8.91
N GLU A 117 -18.52 -4.48 8.65
CA GLU A 117 -19.11 -3.17 8.36
C GLU A 117 -19.69 -3.16 6.93
N LYS A 118 -20.91 -2.63 6.80
CA LYS A 118 -21.62 -2.64 5.52
C LYS A 118 -21.16 -1.49 4.64
N PHE A 119 -21.06 -1.75 3.35
CA PHE A 119 -20.84 -0.73 2.33
C PHE A 119 -21.57 -1.09 1.03
N VAL A 120 -21.66 -0.12 0.14
CA VAL A 120 -22.31 -0.25 -1.16
C VAL A 120 -21.26 -0.51 -2.23
N LEU A 121 -21.50 -1.52 -3.06
CA LEU A 121 -20.75 -1.81 -4.26
C LEU A 121 -21.65 -1.56 -5.48
N GLU A 122 -21.37 -0.52 -6.24
CA GLU A 122 -21.99 -0.27 -7.53
C GLU A 122 -21.47 -1.27 -8.56
N THR A 123 -22.38 -1.94 -9.24
CA THR A 123 -22.07 -2.85 -10.34
C THR A 123 -22.98 -2.52 -11.53
N ASP A 124 -22.66 -3.07 -12.68
CA ASP A 124 -23.51 -3.03 -13.89
C ASP A 124 -24.83 -3.81 -13.73
N VAL A 125 -24.92 -4.73 -12.76
CA VAL A 125 -26.18 -5.43 -12.40
C VAL A 125 -26.94 -4.78 -11.24
N GLY A 126 -26.50 -3.60 -10.80
CA GLY A 126 -27.12 -2.80 -9.74
C GLY A 126 -26.26 -2.64 -8.49
N GLU A 127 -26.83 -2.02 -7.45
CA GLU A 127 -26.15 -1.79 -6.17
C GLU A 127 -26.22 -3.03 -5.26
N ILE A 128 -25.08 -3.41 -4.68
CA ILE A 128 -24.96 -4.54 -3.76
C ILE A 128 -24.50 -4.03 -2.39
N VAL A 129 -25.32 -4.21 -1.36
CA VAL A 129 -24.91 -3.97 0.03
C VAL A 129 -24.14 -5.20 0.55
N THR A 130 -22.85 -5.03 0.76
CA THR A 130 -21.89 -6.10 1.10
C THR A 130 -21.05 -5.73 2.32
N TYR A 131 -20.12 -6.59 2.73
CA TYR A 131 -19.17 -6.35 3.82
C TYR A 131 -17.90 -7.19 3.69
N VAL A 132 -16.86 -6.81 4.44
CA VAL A 132 -15.62 -7.59 4.58
C VAL A 132 -15.80 -8.72 5.59
N THR A 133 -15.41 -9.95 5.23
CA THR A 133 -15.58 -11.16 6.05
C THR A 133 -14.31 -12.01 6.16
N SER A 134 -14.40 -13.16 6.82
CA SER A 134 -13.30 -14.12 7.09
C SER A 134 -12.23 -13.59 8.02
N GLY A 135 -12.67 -12.93 9.09
CA GLY A 135 -11.84 -12.69 10.27
C GLY A 135 -11.61 -13.98 11.07
N SER A 136 -10.65 -13.94 11.99
CA SER A 136 -10.44 -15.00 12.97
C SER A 136 -11.63 -15.12 13.93
N ARG A 137 -11.68 -16.20 14.74
CA ARG A 137 -12.77 -16.46 15.70
C ARG A 137 -13.08 -15.28 16.63
N ASN A 138 -12.09 -14.46 16.95
CA ASN A 138 -12.21 -13.34 17.89
C ASN A 138 -12.14 -11.96 17.21
N THR A 139 -12.21 -11.90 15.87
CA THR A 139 -12.21 -10.63 15.15
C THR A 139 -13.48 -9.86 15.46
N LYS A 140 -13.31 -8.63 15.98
CA LYS A 140 -14.41 -7.73 16.33
C LYS A 140 -14.96 -7.06 15.08
N VAL A 141 -16.25 -6.73 15.09
CA VAL A 141 -16.85 -5.90 14.04
C VAL A 141 -16.13 -4.55 14.02
N GLY A 142 -15.79 -4.06 12.83
CA GLY A 142 -15.03 -2.82 12.63
C GLY A 142 -13.51 -2.96 12.76
N ASP A 143 -12.98 -4.15 13.00
CA ASP A 143 -11.53 -4.39 12.99
C ASP A 143 -10.97 -4.13 11.56
N PRO A 144 -10.07 -3.15 11.38
CA PRO A 144 -9.54 -2.78 10.06
C PRO A 144 -8.66 -3.86 9.44
N GLU A 145 -8.00 -4.68 10.27
CA GLU A 145 -7.24 -5.85 9.82
C GLU A 145 -8.11 -7.13 9.81
N GLY A 146 -9.38 -6.96 10.19
CA GLY A 146 -10.35 -8.02 10.29
C GLY A 146 -10.95 -8.36 8.93
N GLY A 147 -10.61 -9.54 8.44
CA GLY A 147 -11.22 -10.11 7.24
C GLY A 147 -10.36 -10.00 5.99
N ARG A 148 -10.76 -10.76 4.98
CA ARG A 148 -9.94 -11.07 3.80
C ARG A 148 -10.72 -11.09 2.50
N TYR A 149 -12.06 -11.05 2.56
CA TYR A 149 -12.90 -11.13 1.38
C TYR A 149 -14.09 -10.18 1.49
N ILE A 150 -14.43 -9.53 0.38
CA ILE A 150 -15.74 -8.93 0.19
C ILE A 150 -16.71 -10.07 -0.11
N LYS A 151 -17.79 -10.18 0.67
CA LYS A 151 -18.77 -11.27 0.51
C LYS A 151 -20.15 -10.81 0.90
N LYS A 152 -21.15 -11.41 0.23
CA LYS A 152 -22.61 -11.21 0.32
C LYS A 152 -23.14 -10.46 -0.91
N GLY A 153 -24.16 -11.02 -1.54
CA GLY A 153 -24.83 -10.44 -2.71
C GLY A 153 -24.07 -10.55 -4.04
N LEU A 154 -22.77 -10.89 -4.02
CA LEU A 154 -21.92 -10.98 -5.21
C LEU A 154 -22.23 -12.15 -6.17
N ASN A 155 -22.95 -13.19 -5.74
CA ASN A 155 -23.25 -14.33 -6.61
C ASN A 155 -23.95 -13.90 -7.90
N LYS A 156 -24.92 -12.97 -7.80
CA LYS A 156 -25.66 -12.45 -8.96
C LYS A 156 -24.74 -11.74 -9.96
N TRP A 157 -23.73 -11.04 -9.45
CA TRP A 157 -22.74 -10.36 -10.29
C TRP A 157 -21.83 -11.37 -11.00
N PHE A 158 -21.29 -12.36 -10.29
CA PHE A 158 -20.52 -13.44 -10.92
C PHE A 158 -21.34 -14.27 -11.92
N GLU A 159 -22.63 -14.49 -11.67
CA GLU A 159 -23.54 -15.18 -12.60
C GLU A 159 -23.80 -14.39 -13.90
N ALA A 160 -23.77 -13.07 -13.83
CA ALA A 160 -23.89 -12.18 -14.98
C ALA A 160 -22.59 -12.12 -15.81
N HIS A 161 -21.43 -12.26 -15.17
CA HIS A 161 -20.11 -12.22 -15.79
C HIS A 161 -19.50 -13.62 -15.95
N LYS A 162 -20.08 -14.44 -16.84
CA LYS A 162 -19.61 -15.81 -17.10
C LYS A 162 -18.24 -15.88 -17.77
N GLU A 163 -17.75 -14.77 -18.31
CA GLU A 163 -16.40 -14.58 -18.83
C GLU A 163 -15.32 -14.62 -17.74
N LEU A 164 -15.68 -14.39 -16.47
CA LEU A 164 -14.76 -14.45 -15.36
C LEU A 164 -14.33 -15.90 -15.10
N LYS A 165 -13.02 -16.12 -15.13
CA LYS A 165 -12.36 -17.39 -14.84
C LYS A 165 -11.19 -17.16 -13.89
N PRO A 166 -10.61 -18.21 -13.30
CA PRO A 166 -9.36 -18.06 -12.56
C PRO A 166 -8.30 -17.31 -13.38
N GLY A 167 -7.72 -16.26 -12.81
CA GLY A 167 -6.78 -15.33 -13.47
C GLY A 167 -7.42 -14.07 -14.06
N SER A 168 -8.75 -13.99 -14.16
CA SER A 168 -9.45 -12.75 -14.53
C SER A 168 -9.21 -11.67 -13.48
N LYS A 169 -9.18 -10.41 -13.93
CA LYS A 169 -8.96 -9.25 -13.09
C LYS A 169 -10.22 -8.41 -13.01
N VAL A 170 -10.45 -7.84 -11.84
CA VAL A 170 -11.55 -6.90 -11.59
C VAL A 170 -10.98 -5.61 -11.03
N ILE A 171 -11.66 -4.50 -11.26
CA ILE A 171 -11.27 -3.19 -10.78
C ILE A 171 -12.30 -2.72 -9.76
N ILE A 172 -11.82 -2.28 -8.59
CA ILE A 172 -12.61 -1.58 -7.59
C ILE A 172 -12.18 -0.12 -7.55
N GLU A 173 -13.07 0.77 -7.97
CA GLU A 173 -12.90 2.23 -7.89
C GLU A 173 -13.48 2.73 -6.55
N VAL A 174 -12.71 3.53 -5.81
CA VAL A 174 -13.19 4.16 -4.57
C VAL A 174 -14.01 5.40 -4.91
N LEU A 175 -15.32 5.36 -4.63
CA LEU A 175 -16.23 6.50 -4.84
C LEU A 175 -16.37 7.35 -3.58
N GLU A 176 -16.57 6.69 -2.44
CA GLU A 176 -16.56 7.28 -1.10
C GLU A 176 -15.85 6.32 -0.14
N LEU A 177 -14.72 6.75 0.41
CA LEU A 177 -13.88 5.93 1.25
C LEU A 177 -14.69 5.28 2.39
N LYS A 178 -14.55 3.95 2.53
CA LYS A 178 -15.24 3.12 3.54
C LYS A 178 -16.77 3.11 3.45
N LYS A 179 -17.36 3.52 2.33
CA LYS A 179 -18.82 3.57 2.17
C LYS A 179 -19.32 3.12 0.81
N ARG A 180 -18.68 3.56 -0.27
CA ARG A 180 -19.17 3.33 -1.63
C ARG A 180 -18.03 3.11 -2.60
N TYR A 181 -18.17 2.06 -3.41
CA TYR A 181 -17.18 1.64 -4.39
C TYR A 181 -17.88 1.23 -5.68
N ARG A 182 -17.14 1.18 -6.78
CA ARG A 182 -17.63 0.61 -8.04
C ARG A 182 -16.79 -0.56 -8.47
N LEU A 183 -17.44 -1.67 -8.80
CA LEU A 183 -16.82 -2.88 -9.30
C LEU A 183 -17.00 -2.98 -10.82
N LYS A 184 -15.91 -3.29 -11.53
CA LYS A 184 -15.91 -3.53 -12.97
C LYS A 184 -15.06 -4.75 -13.30
N VAL A 185 -15.39 -5.45 -14.38
CA VAL A 185 -14.48 -6.43 -14.99
C VAL A 185 -13.38 -5.66 -15.72
N LYS A 186 -12.13 -6.11 -15.61
CA LYS A 186 -11.03 -5.58 -16.42
C LYS A 186 -11.05 -6.27 -17.79
N GLU A 187 -11.19 -5.49 -18.85
CA GLU A 187 -11.11 -5.94 -20.25
C GLU A 187 -9.72 -6.49 -20.61
#